data_AF-A0A9C5YWV9-F1
#
_entry.id   AF-A0A9C5YWV9-F1
#
_cell.length_a   1.000
_cell.length_b   1.000
_cell.length_c   1.000
_cell.angle_alpha   90.00
_cell.angle_beta   90.00
_cell.angle_gamma   90.00
#
_symmetry.space_group_name_H-M   'P 1'
#
loop_
_entity.id
_entity.type
_entity.pdbx_description
1 polymer ?
#
loop_
_entity_poly.entity_id
_entity_poly.type
_entity_poly.pdbx_seq_one_letter_code
_entity_poly.pdbx_strand_id
1 'polypeptide(L)'
;MFTYLENISEFSEDTVKIYIGEIVLALEYLHRMDIIYRDLKLENIMLDDQGHIILVDFGLSKVLSPDSGYCAHRTCGTPGYMAPEVIKGEAYGFAIDWWSVGVVMYELLTGTLPFGVSENANSQRDIAERTMKMDPEIPPTLSQTAKDFILKMLKKDPKKRLNGNKKCARDIKSHPFFRGINWSDLQNKRLKPSIQPQLNSEEDAQNFSEEFTQQAIIPDSQGLVPFNTKQRLFRDYSYIAPQYLHQTECDTGPSTSRRRRKSPRRSVLPIRVQPYRLVRDKAPAS
;
A
#
# COMPACT_ATOMS: atom_id res chain seq x y z
N MET A 1 0.79 -10.40 5.23
CA MET A 1 0.42 -10.09 6.63
C MET A 1 -0.82 -10.87 7.07
N PHE A 2 -1.92 -10.80 6.31
CA PHE A 2 -3.18 -11.49 6.59
C PHE A 2 -3.02 -12.97 7.02
N THR A 3 -2.35 -13.80 6.21
CA THR A 3 -2.12 -15.23 6.50
C THR A 3 -1.39 -15.48 7.83
N TYR A 4 -0.48 -14.59 8.23
CA TYR A 4 0.22 -14.73 9.52
C TYR A 4 -0.71 -14.39 10.69
N LEU A 5 -1.61 -13.43 10.52
CA LEU A 5 -2.59 -13.09 11.56
C LEU A 5 -3.60 -14.23 11.75
N GLU A 6 -4.06 -14.86 10.66
CA GLU A 6 -4.95 -16.03 10.74
C GLU A 6 -4.33 -17.19 11.54
N ASN A 7 -3.02 -17.39 11.42
CA ASN A 7 -2.31 -18.47 12.11
C ASN A 7 -1.97 -18.16 13.58
N ILE A 8 -1.70 -16.89 13.93
CA ILE A 8 -1.20 -16.48 15.26
C ILE A 8 -2.33 -15.83 16.11
N SER A 9 -3.48 -15.54 15.50
CA SER A 9 -4.65 -14.84 16.06
C SER A 9 -4.43 -13.37 16.41
N GLU A 10 -3.34 -13.01 17.10
CA GLU A 10 -3.01 -11.62 17.45
C GLU A 10 -1.50 -11.41 17.58
N PHE A 11 -1.02 -10.21 17.28
CA PHE A 11 0.39 -9.84 17.42
C PHE A 11 0.66 -9.09 18.71
N SER A 12 1.88 -9.25 19.25
CA SER A 12 2.35 -8.45 20.38
C SER A 12 2.46 -6.97 20.01
N GLU A 13 2.22 -6.09 20.99
CA GLU A 13 2.31 -4.64 20.77
C GLU A 13 3.66 -4.18 20.24
N ASP A 14 4.76 -4.84 20.63
CA ASP A 14 6.09 -4.52 20.11
C ASP A 14 6.24 -4.86 18.63
N THR A 15 5.65 -5.97 18.19
CA THR A 15 5.61 -6.35 16.76
C THR A 15 4.77 -5.35 15.98
N VAL A 16 3.56 -5.05 16.48
CA VAL A 16 2.64 -4.09 15.85
C VAL A 16 3.25 -2.70 15.77
N LYS A 17 4.00 -2.27 16.79
CA LYS A 17 4.69 -0.98 16.80
C LYS A 17 5.68 -0.82 15.65
N ILE A 18 6.40 -1.88 15.29
CA ILE A 18 7.31 -1.89 14.13
C ILE A 18 6.50 -1.78 12.84
N TYR A 19 5.53 -2.67 12.62
CA TYR A 19 4.74 -2.69 11.38
C TYR A 19 3.94 -1.40 11.14
N ILE A 20 3.25 -0.90 12.17
CA ILE A 20 2.54 0.38 12.07
C ILE A 20 3.53 1.52 11.83
N GLY A 21 4.71 1.50 12.45
CA GLY A 21 5.75 2.48 12.19
C GLY A 21 6.21 2.50 10.72
N GLU A 22 6.40 1.32 10.12
CA GLU A 22 6.78 1.21 8.70
C GLU A 22 5.66 1.65 7.75
N ILE A 23 4.40 1.29 8.06
CA ILE A 23 3.22 1.76 7.31
C ILE A 23 3.14 3.30 7.38
N VAL A 24 3.38 3.89 8.54
CA VAL A 24 3.41 5.36 8.70
C VAL A 24 4.50 6.00 7.84
N LEU A 25 5.70 5.39 7.74
CA LEU A 25 6.77 5.88 6.87
C LEU A 25 6.38 5.79 5.39
N ALA A 26 5.77 4.68 4.97
CA ALA A 26 5.32 4.48 3.59
C ALA A 26 4.23 5.49 3.20
N LEU A 27 3.20 5.65 4.04
CA LEU A 27 2.12 6.62 3.78
C LEU A 27 2.61 8.07 3.82
N GLU A 28 3.49 8.42 4.76
CA GLU A 28 4.08 9.76 4.78
C GLU A 28 4.84 10.06 3.48
N TYR A 29 5.55 9.09 2.92
CA TYR A 29 6.23 9.25 1.63
C TYR A 29 5.22 9.51 0.50
N LEU A 30 4.15 8.73 0.40
CA LEU A 30 3.09 8.94 -0.60
C LEU A 30 2.41 10.30 -0.44
N HIS A 31 2.06 10.68 0.78
CA HIS A 31 1.35 11.93 1.07
C HIS A 31 2.20 13.15 0.73
N ARG A 32 3.54 13.08 0.92
CA ARG A 32 4.48 14.13 0.49
C ARG A 32 4.54 14.28 -1.04
N MET A 33 4.19 13.23 -1.78
CA MET A 33 4.03 13.25 -3.24
C MET A 33 2.59 13.55 -3.67
N ASP A 34 1.74 14.01 -2.75
CA ASP A 34 0.32 14.27 -3.00
C ASP A 34 -0.48 13.03 -3.41
N ILE A 35 -0.04 11.84 -3.03
CA ILE A 35 -0.74 10.58 -3.31
C ILE A 35 -1.47 10.12 -2.06
N ILE A 36 -2.76 9.82 -2.18
CA ILE A 36 -3.51 9.02 -1.19
C ILE A 36 -3.63 7.59 -1.65
N TYR A 37 -3.47 6.64 -0.72
CA TYR A 37 -3.39 5.22 -1.04
C TYR A 37 -4.78 4.57 -1.17
N ARG A 38 -5.71 4.87 -0.25
CA ARG A 38 -7.14 4.52 -0.26
C ARG A 38 -7.53 3.05 -0.09
N ASP A 39 -6.58 2.10 -0.09
CA ASP A 39 -6.89 0.68 0.12
C ASP A 39 -5.91 0.01 1.09
N LEU A 40 -5.61 0.68 2.21
CA LEU A 40 -4.82 0.08 3.29
C LEU A 40 -5.64 -0.96 4.04
N LYS A 41 -5.22 -2.22 3.92
CA LYS A 41 -5.80 -3.42 4.52
C LYS A 41 -4.73 -4.51 4.63
N LEU A 42 -4.98 -5.56 5.43
CA LEU A 42 -3.97 -6.59 5.71
C LEU A 42 -3.55 -7.40 4.47
N GLU A 43 -4.45 -7.53 3.49
CA GLU A 43 -4.23 -8.23 2.23
C GLU A 43 -3.25 -7.46 1.33
N ASN A 44 -3.25 -6.13 1.42
CA ASN A 44 -2.35 -5.27 0.65
C ASN A 44 -1.04 -4.94 1.40
N ILE A 45 -0.83 -5.56 2.56
CA ILE A 45 0.42 -5.46 3.34
C ILE A 45 1.14 -6.81 3.24
N MET A 46 2.14 -6.87 2.36
CA MET A 46 3.03 -8.02 2.21
C MET A 46 4.25 -7.90 3.12
N LEU A 47 4.98 -9.01 3.30
CA LEU A 47 6.26 -9.03 4.01
C LEU A 47 7.36 -9.39 2.99
N ASP A 48 8.51 -8.73 3.10
CA ASP A 48 9.73 -9.16 2.38
C ASP A 48 10.40 -10.36 3.05
N ASP A 49 11.50 -10.84 2.45
CA ASP A 49 12.30 -11.97 2.94
C ASP A 49 12.91 -11.74 4.33
N GLN A 50 13.01 -10.48 4.75
CA GLN A 50 13.50 -10.07 6.07
C GLN A 50 12.35 -9.74 7.04
N GLY A 51 11.09 -9.87 6.60
CA GLY A 51 9.91 -9.62 7.42
C GLY A 51 9.43 -8.16 7.45
N HIS A 52 10.00 -7.25 6.67
CA HIS A 52 9.57 -5.85 6.63
C HIS A 52 8.34 -5.68 5.73
N ILE A 53 7.50 -4.70 6.03
CA ILE A 53 6.28 -4.49 5.25
C ILE A 53 6.56 -3.94 3.85
N ILE A 54 5.76 -4.39 2.90
CA ILE A 54 5.65 -3.85 1.55
C ILE A 54 4.17 -3.57 1.27
N LEU A 55 3.84 -2.33 0.90
CA LEU A 55 2.53 -2.00 0.38
C LEU A 55 2.44 -2.40 -1.09
N VAL A 56 1.38 -3.11 -1.45
CA VAL A 56 1.11 -3.55 -2.83
C VAL A 56 -0.21 -2.97 -3.35
N ASP A 57 -0.57 -3.22 -4.60
CA ASP A 57 -1.85 -2.77 -5.21
C ASP A 57 -2.16 -1.26 -5.05
N PHE A 58 -1.61 -0.45 -5.95
CA PHE A 58 -1.90 0.97 -6.06
C PHE A 58 -3.07 1.28 -7.00
N GLY A 59 -3.87 0.27 -7.38
CA GLY A 59 -4.96 0.42 -8.36
C GLY A 59 -6.06 1.40 -7.93
N LEU A 60 -6.22 1.57 -6.62
CA LEU A 60 -7.12 2.57 -6.03
C LEU A 60 -6.42 3.85 -5.60
N SER A 61 -5.11 4.00 -5.73
CA SER A 61 -4.43 5.24 -5.32
C SER A 61 -4.84 6.44 -6.17
N LYS A 62 -4.67 7.65 -5.62
CA LYS A 62 -5.03 8.89 -6.31
C LYS A 62 -4.02 10.00 -6.02
N VAL A 63 -3.48 10.59 -7.09
CA VAL A 63 -2.78 11.87 -7.02
C VAL A 63 -3.80 12.98 -6.80
N LEU A 64 -3.62 13.72 -5.71
CA LEU A 64 -4.33 14.93 -5.34
C LEU A 64 -3.63 16.13 -6.00
N SER A 65 -4.40 17.14 -6.35
CA SER A 65 -3.88 18.30 -7.07
C SER A 65 -4.55 19.58 -6.58
N PRO A 66 -3.93 20.75 -6.81
CA PRO A 66 -4.58 22.04 -6.57
C PRO A 66 -5.94 22.15 -7.27
N ASP A 67 -6.06 21.60 -8.49
CA ASP A 67 -7.29 21.62 -9.29
C ASP A 67 -8.44 20.85 -8.63
N SER A 68 -8.12 19.80 -7.88
CA SER A 68 -9.09 19.04 -7.08
C SER A 68 -9.23 19.55 -5.65
N GLY A 69 -8.64 20.70 -5.33
CA GLY A 69 -8.62 21.26 -3.97
C GLY A 69 -7.89 20.36 -2.96
N TYR A 70 -6.98 19.52 -3.42
CA TYR A 70 -6.38 18.41 -2.64
C TYR A 70 -7.41 17.44 -2.04
N CYS A 71 -8.52 17.22 -2.74
CA CYS A 71 -9.56 16.29 -2.34
C CYS A 71 -9.88 15.27 -3.44
N ALA A 72 -10.46 14.15 -3.01
CA ALA A 72 -11.12 13.16 -3.85
C ALA A 72 -12.58 12.98 -3.41
N HIS A 73 -13.42 12.52 -4.34
CA HIS A 73 -14.88 12.41 -4.14
C HIS A 73 -15.43 11.01 -4.40
N ARG A 74 -14.64 10.13 -5.06
CA ARG A 74 -15.11 8.79 -5.44
C ARG A 74 -15.09 7.89 -4.22
N THR A 75 -16.21 7.31 -3.83
CA THR A 75 -16.24 6.25 -2.82
C THR A 75 -15.59 4.98 -3.37
N CYS A 76 -14.51 4.52 -2.73
CA CYS A 76 -13.80 3.29 -3.04
C CYS A 76 -12.98 2.84 -1.82
N GLY A 77 -12.54 1.58 -1.84
CA GLY A 77 -11.83 0.93 -0.75
C GLY A 77 -12.65 -0.21 -0.15
N THR A 78 -12.10 -0.84 0.87
CA THR A 78 -12.68 -2.05 1.47
C THR A 78 -13.59 -1.69 2.68
N PRO A 79 -14.87 -2.14 2.74
CA PRO A 79 -15.87 -1.68 3.72
C PRO A 79 -15.52 -1.70 5.22
N GLY A 80 -14.56 -2.53 5.67
CA GLY A 80 -14.04 -2.52 7.05
C GLY A 80 -12.98 -1.46 7.34
N TYR A 81 -12.32 -0.95 6.30
CA TYR A 81 -11.15 -0.05 6.41
C TYR A 81 -11.45 1.38 5.96
N MET A 82 -12.62 1.61 5.34
CA MET A 82 -13.03 2.92 4.85
C MET A 82 -13.34 3.88 6.00
N ALA A 83 -12.86 5.13 5.88
CA ALA A 83 -13.17 6.19 6.82
C ALA A 83 -14.64 6.65 6.71
N PRO A 84 -15.25 7.18 7.78
CA PRO A 84 -16.65 7.61 7.78
C PRO A 84 -16.99 8.64 6.69
N GLU A 85 -16.10 9.58 6.42
CA GLU A 85 -16.27 10.59 5.36
C GLU A 85 -16.32 9.96 3.95
N VAL A 86 -15.59 8.85 3.72
CA VAL A 86 -15.62 8.11 2.44
C VAL A 86 -16.96 7.39 2.28
N ILE A 87 -17.43 6.75 3.36
CA ILE A 87 -18.72 6.03 3.39
C ILE A 87 -19.89 6.98 3.13
N LYS A 88 -19.82 8.21 3.65
CA LYS A 88 -20.83 9.26 3.42
C LYS A 88 -20.77 9.88 2.03
N GLY A 89 -19.73 9.59 1.24
CA GLY A 89 -19.51 10.25 -0.06
C GLY A 89 -19.09 11.71 0.08
N GLU A 90 -18.52 12.11 1.22
CA GLU A 90 -17.98 13.45 1.43
C GLU A 90 -16.64 13.61 0.69
N ALA A 91 -16.21 14.85 0.45
CA ALA A 91 -14.87 15.11 -0.06
C ALA A 91 -13.83 14.77 1.01
N TYR A 92 -12.77 14.05 0.62
CA TYR A 92 -11.76 13.57 1.54
C TYR A 92 -10.33 13.77 1.01
N GLY A 93 -9.37 13.79 1.94
CA GLY A 93 -7.94 13.95 1.64
C GLY A 93 -7.10 12.90 2.40
N PHE A 94 -5.88 13.25 2.77
CA PHE A 94 -4.90 12.36 3.42
C PHE A 94 -5.40 11.69 4.72
N ALA A 95 -6.35 12.30 5.42
CA ALA A 95 -6.87 11.80 6.69
C ALA A 95 -7.45 10.38 6.62
N ILE A 96 -7.91 9.92 5.44
CA ILE A 96 -8.53 8.61 5.29
C ILE A 96 -7.52 7.47 5.44
N ASP A 97 -6.28 7.67 5.00
CA ASP A 97 -5.26 6.63 5.13
C ASP A 97 -4.87 6.47 6.62
N TRP A 98 -4.87 7.58 7.38
CA TRP A 98 -4.65 7.54 8.83
C TRP A 98 -5.79 6.85 9.59
N TRP A 99 -7.03 6.94 9.10
CA TRP A 99 -8.11 6.12 9.63
C TRP A 99 -7.80 4.63 9.44
N SER A 100 -7.45 4.24 8.21
CA SER A 100 -7.15 2.83 7.90
C SER A 100 -5.96 2.30 8.68
N VAL A 101 -4.96 3.13 9.02
CA VAL A 101 -3.88 2.75 9.96
C VAL A 101 -4.42 2.38 11.33
N GLY A 102 -5.43 3.11 11.84
CA GLY A 102 -6.10 2.78 13.09
C GLY A 102 -6.85 1.45 13.02
N VAL A 103 -7.50 1.16 11.89
CA VAL A 103 -8.19 -0.11 11.64
C VAL A 103 -7.19 -1.27 11.60
N VAL A 104 -6.13 -1.14 10.80
CA VAL A 104 -5.07 -2.16 10.69
C VAL A 104 -4.39 -2.41 12.03
N MET A 105 -4.09 -1.37 12.80
CA MET A 105 -3.50 -1.54 14.13
C MET A 105 -4.43 -2.29 15.07
N TYR A 106 -5.73 -1.97 15.08
CA TYR A 106 -6.72 -2.69 15.88
C TYR A 106 -6.73 -4.17 15.49
N GLU A 107 -6.85 -4.46 14.20
CA GLU A 107 -6.94 -5.83 13.70
C GLU A 107 -5.69 -6.66 13.98
N LEU A 108 -4.49 -6.08 13.84
CA LEU A 108 -3.25 -6.77 14.21
C LEU A 108 -3.19 -7.12 15.71
N LEU A 109 -3.83 -6.32 16.57
CA LEU A 109 -3.81 -6.49 18.02
C LEU A 109 -4.96 -7.34 18.57
N THR A 110 -6.02 -7.57 17.80
CA THR A 110 -7.24 -8.25 18.27
C THR A 110 -7.69 -9.40 17.38
N GLY A 111 -7.08 -9.55 16.20
CA GLY A 111 -7.49 -10.52 15.18
C GLY A 111 -8.82 -10.20 14.50
N THR A 112 -9.46 -9.07 14.82
CA THR A 112 -10.82 -8.73 14.35
C THR A 112 -10.94 -7.27 13.95
N LEU A 113 -11.93 -6.93 13.11
CA LEU A 113 -12.19 -5.55 12.72
C LEU A 113 -12.87 -4.75 13.85
N PRO A 114 -12.54 -3.46 14.02
CA PRO A 114 -13.07 -2.61 15.11
C PRO A 114 -14.58 -2.37 15.09
N PHE A 115 -15.22 -2.58 13.93
CA PHE A 115 -16.67 -2.42 13.74
C PHE A 115 -17.32 -3.70 13.17
N GLY A 116 -16.58 -4.81 13.19
CA GLY A 116 -17.10 -6.14 12.89
C GLY A 116 -17.79 -6.77 14.11
N VAL A 117 -18.60 -7.80 13.87
CA VAL A 117 -19.16 -8.67 14.91
C VAL A 117 -18.71 -10.10 14.63
N SER A 118 -18.23 -10.81 15.65
CA SER A 118 -17.63 -12.15 15.53
C SER A 118 -18.62 -13.26 15.16
N GLU A 119 -19.93 -13.05 15.33
CA GLU A 119 -20.91 -14.14 15.36
C GLU A 119 -21.84 -14.24 14.14
N ASN A 120 -21.83 -13.28 13.20
CA ASN A 120 -22.68 -13.33 12.00
C ASN A 120 -21.99 -12.71 10.78
N ALA A 121 -22.37 -13.13 9.57
CA ALA A 121 -21.96 -12.52 8.31
C ALA A 121 -22.36 -11.03 8.31
N ASN A 122 -21.46 -10.16 8.76
CA ASN A 122 -21.69 -8.72 8.79
C ASN A 122 -21.90 -8.27 7.35
N SER A 123 -23.10 -7.78 7.05
CA SER A 123 -23.29 -7.15 5.75
C SER A 123 -22.41 -5.90 5.70
N GLN A 124 -21.97 -5.52 4.51
CA GLN A 124 -21.20 -4.29 4.33
C GLN A 124 -21.94 -3.06 4.86
N ARG A 125 -23.29 -3.10 4.87
CA ARG A 125 -24.14 -2.04 5.42
C ARG A 125 -24.03 -1.96 6.94
N ASP A 126 -24.01 -3.09 7.64
CA ASP A 126 -23.89 -3.11 9.10
C ASP A 126 -22.54 -2.55 9.55
N ILE A 127 -21.46 -2.96 8.88
CA ILE A 127 -20.11 -2.44 9.15
C ILE A 127 -20.06 -0.93 8.91
N ALA A 128 -20.64 -0.46 7.80
CA ALA A 128 -20.70 0.97 7.49
C ALA A 128 -21.50 1.75 8.55
N GLU A 129 -22.65 1.23 8.98
CA GLU A 129 -23.48 1.86 10.00
C GLU A 129 -22.76 1.97 11.35
N ARG A 130 -22.14 0.88 11.82
CA ARG A 130 -21.33 0.89 13.06
C ARG A 130 -20.13 1.81 12.93
N THR A 131 -19.46 1.81 11.78
CA THR A 131 -18.35 2.73 11.48
C THR A 131 -18.79 4.20 11.58
N MET A 132 -20.04 4.53 11.28
CA MET A 132 -20.53 5.90 11.42
C MET A 132 -21.04 6.25 12.82
N LYS A 133 -21.61 5.29 13.55
CA LYS A 133 -22.40 5.57 14.77
C LYS A 133 -21.75 5.11 16.08
N MET A 134 -20.86 4.13 16.03
CA MET A 134 -20.30 3.49 17.23
C MET A 134 -18.82 3.80 17.39
N ASP A 135 -18.38 3.84 18.63
CA ASP A 135 -16.96 3.80 18.98
C ASP A 135 -16.48 2.33 19.01
N PRO A 136 -15.21 2.07 18.67
CA PRO A 136 -14.65 0.73 18.68
C PRO A 136 -14.55 0.19 20.11
N GLU A 137 -14.88 -1.09 20.31
CA GLU A 137 -14.68 -1.75 21.60
C GLU A 137 -13.21 -2.13 21.75
N ILE A 138 -12.54 -1.56 22.76
CA ILE A 138 -11.11 -1.73 22.97
C ILE A 138 -10.88 -2.76 24.08
N PRO A 139 -10.19 -3.89 23.81
CA PRO A 139 -9.93 -4.90 24.84
C PRO A 139 -9.18 -4.32 26.05
N PRO A 140 -9.54 -4.71 27.28
CA PRO A 140 -8.88 -4.22 28.48
C PRO A 140 -7.41 -4.65 28.57
N THR A 141 -7.03 -5.72 27.87
CA THR A 141 -5.67 -6.27 27.77
C THR A 141 -4.66 -5.33 27.11
N LEU A 142 -5.11 -4.42 26.22
CA LEU A 142 -4.21 -3.49 25.53
C LEU A 142 -3.66 -2.40 26.45
N SER A 143 -2.41 -1.99 26.20
CA SER A 143 -1.74 -0.91 26.92
C SER A 143 -2.47 0.42 26.73
N GLN A 144 -2.41 1.29 27.74
CA GLN A 144 -3.06 2.60 27.67
C GLN A 144 -2.58 3.43 26.45
N THR A 145 -1.32 3.25 26.05
CA THR A 145 -0.75 3.92 24.88
C THR A 145 -1.29 3.38 23.55
N ALA A 146 -1.51 2.06 23.44
CA ALA A 146 -2.14 1.47 22.26
C ALA A 146 -3.61 1.89 22.15
N LYS A 147 -4.35 1.82 23.26
CA LYS A 147 -5.75 2.28 23.35
C LYS A 147 -5.90 3.74 22.91
N ASP A 148 -5.07 4.63 23.48
CA ASP A 148 -5.09 6.06 23.16
C ASP A 148 -4.76 6.33 21.67
N PHE A 149 -3.79 5.60 21.11
CA PHE A 149 -3.45 5.74 19.70
C PHE A 149 -4.61 5.34 18.78
N ILE A 150 -5.19 4.15 18.99
CA ILE A 150 -6.33 3.65 18.21
C ILE A 150 -7.49 4.64 18.25
N LEU A 151 -7.87 5.12 19.46
CA LEU A 151 -8.99 6.04 19.62
C LEU A 151 -8.75 7.42 18.97
N LYS A 152 -7.50 7.87 18.88
CA LYS A 152 -7.13 9.11 18.18
C LYS A 152 -7.10 8.95 16.66
N MET A 153 -6.72 7.77 16.16
CA MET A 153 -6.76 7.44 14.73
C MET A 153 -8.19 7.19 14.23
N LEU A 154 -9.04 6.58 15.07
CA LEU A 154 -10.44 6.26 14.75
C LEU A 154 -11.44 7.37 15.13
N LYS A 155 -10.99 8.64 15.16
CA LYS A 155 -11.91 9.78 15.27
C LYS A 155 -12.70 9.93 13.96
N LYS A 156 -14.03 9.99 14.09
CA LYS A 156 -14.95 10.11 12.94
C LYS A 156 -14.80 11.44 12.21
N ASP A 157 -14.55 12.52 12.95
CA ASP A 157 -14.24 13.84 12.37
C ASP A 157 -12.76 13.87 11.92
N PRO A 158 -12.47 13.97 10.61
CA PRO A 158 -11.09 13.98 10.10
C PRO A 158 -10.26 15.16 10.60
N LYS A 159 -10.88 16.27 11.04
CA LYS A 159 -10.16 17.42 11.61
C LYS A 159 -9.66 17.16 13.03
N LYS A 160 -10.33 16.26 13.76
CA LYS A 160 -9.97 15.84 15.13
C LYS A 160 -9.13 14.56 15.15
N ARG A 161 -9.07 13.86 14.02
CA ARG A 161 -8.24 12.67 13.82
C ARG A 161 -6.76 13.02 13.97
N LEU A 162 -6.00 12.13 14.59
CA LEU A 162 -4.55 12.30 14.72
C LEU A 162 -3.95 12.54 13.33
N ASN A 163 -3.07 13.54 13.23
CA ASN A 163 -2.47 14.04 11.98
C ASN A 163 -3.42 14.72 10.99
N GLY A 164 -4.74 14.47 11.06
CA GLY A 164 -5.74 15.05 10.16
C GLY A 164 -5.33 14.95 8.68
N ASN A 165 -5.46 16.05 7.94
CA ASN A 165 -5.03 16.12 6.53
C ASN A 165 -3.56 16.57 6.35
N LYS A 166 -2.69 16.45 7.37
CA LYS A 166 -1.27 16.79 7.24
C LYS A 166 -0.53 15.71 6.45
N LYS A 167 0.35 16.13 5.52
CA LYS A 167 1.23 15.24 4.74
C LYS A 167 2.40 14.67 5.56
N CYS A 168 2.89 15.45 6.53
CA CYS A 168 3.97 15.03 7.42
C CYS A 168 3.37 14.30 8.62
N ALA A 169 3.90 13.13 8.97
CA ALA A 169 3.37 12.29 10.03
C ALA A 169 3.92 12.65 11.43
N ARG A 170 4.35 13.89 11.65
CA ARG A 170 5.02 14.32 12.89
C ARG A 170 4.18 14.02 14.14
N ASP A 171 2.88 14.29 14.09
CA ASP A 171 1.99 14.10 15.23
C ASP A 171 1.88 12.61 15.57
N ILE A 172 1.76 11.74 14.55
CA ILE A 172 1.76 10.28 14.71
C ILE A 172 3.08 9.80 15.29
N LYS A 173 4.21 10.24 14.72
CA LYS A 173 5.55 9.81 15.16
C LYS A 173 5.90 10.22 16.58
N SER A 174 5.29 11.30 17.07
CA SER A 174 5.46 11.80 18.44
C SER A 174 4.58 11.08 19.47
N HIS A 175 3.67 10.21 19.04
CA HIS A 175 2.73 9.56 19.93
C HIS A 175 3.45 8.60 20.91
N PRO A 176 3.05 8.54 22.20
CA PRO A 176 3.67 7.67 23.20
C PRO A 176 3.73 6.18 22.85
N PHE A 177 2.82 5.70 21.99
CA PHE A 177 2.85 4.32 21.48
C PHE A 177 4.17 3.99 20.77
N PHE A 178 4.80 4.95 20.08
CA PHE A 178 6.09 4.76 19.42
C PHE A 178 7.28 5.13 20.30
N ARG A 179 7.10 5.29 21.63
CA ARG A 179 8.23 5.55 22.53
C ARG A 179 9.27 4.43 22.39
N GLY A 180 10.53 4.83 22.20
CA GLY A 180 11.66 3.92 22.00
C GLY A 180 11.97 3.58 20.54
N ILE A 181 11.10 3.95 19.59
CA ILE A 181 11.39 3.77 18.16
C ILE A 181 12.35 4.86 17.67
N ASN A 182 13.47 4.44 17.10
CA ASN A 182 14.29 5.30 16.27
C ASN A 182 13.77 5.24 14.83
N TRP A 183 13.12 6.32 14.37
CA TRP A 183 12.55 6.41 13.03
C TRP A 183 13.59 6.30 11.90
N SER A 184 14.84 6.70 12.14
CA SER A 184 15.91 6.52 11.16
C SER A 184 16.30 5.05 11.04
N ASP A 185 16.38 4.34 12.16
CA ASP A 185 16.68 2.90 12.15
C ASP A 185 15.57 2.11 11.49
N LEU A 186 14.31 2.47 11.77
CA LEU A 186 13.14 1.87 11.14
C LEU A 186 13.14 2.11 9.62
N GLN A 187 13.34 3.35 9.18
CA GLN A 187 13.39 3.69 7.74
C GLN A 187 14.51 2.95 7.00
N ASN A 188 15.64 2.69 7.67
CA ASN A 188 16.77 1.97 7.11
C ASN A 188 16.71 0.45 7.38
N LYS A 189 15.54 -0.09 7.75
CA LYS A 189 15.32 -1.52 8.01
C LYS A 189 16.31 -2.12 9.03
N ARG A 190 16.77 -1.33 10.01
CA ARG A 190 17.69 -1.78 11.07
C ARG A 190 16.98 -2.41 12.26
N LEU A 191 15.69 -2.13 12.43
CA LEU A 191 14.85 -2.77 13.45
C LEU A 191 14.25 -4.04 12.86
N LYS A 192 14.70 -5.21 13.32
CA LYS A 192 14.22 -6.49 12.80
C LYS A 192 12.78 -6.76 13.26
N PRO A 193 11.84 -7.02 12.34
CA PRO A 193 10.49 -7.46 12.68
C PRO A 193 10.50 -8.83 13.34
N SER A 194 9.47 -9.10 14.15
CA SER A 194 9.36 -10.38 14.90
C SER A 194 9.04 -11.58 14.01
N ILE A 195 8.44 -11.36 12.84
CA ILE A 195 8.12 -12.42 11.89
C ILE A 195 9.18 -12.40 10.80
N GLN A 196 9.94 -13.47 10.69
CA GLN A 196 10.77 -13.72 9.53
C GLN A 196 10.14 -14.85 8.73
N PRO A 197 9.68 -14.60 7.48
CA PRO A 197 9.15 -15.65 6.63
C PRO A 197 10.18 -16.75 6.43
N GLN A 198 9.77 -18.00 6.60
CA GLN A 198 10.61 -19.12 6.19
C GLN A 198 10.53 -19.24 4.67
N LEU A 199 11.68 -19.33 4.02
CA LEU A 199 11.81 -19.47 2.58
C LEU A 199 12.88 -20.54 2.31
N ASN A 200 12.56 -21.52 1.50
CA ASN A 200 13.48 -22.57 1.07
C ASN A 200 14.25 -22.17 -0.21
N SER A 201 13.68 -21.26 -1.00
CA SER A 201 14.26 -20.73 -2.25
C SER A 201 13.60 -19.41 -2.65
N GLU A 202 14.11 -18.74 -3.69
CA GLU A 202 13.53 -17.51 -4.25
C GLU A 202 12.16 -17.73 -4.90
N GLU A 203 11.91 -18.94 -5.42
CA GLU A 203 10.64 -19.33 -6.06
C GLU A 203 9.66 -20.00 -5.08
N ASP A 204 9.94 -19.94 -3.77
CA ASP A 204 9.14 -20.63 -2.76
C ASP A 204 7.73 -20.03 -2.64
N ALA A 205 6.72 -20.88 -2.78
CA ALA A 205 5.31 -20.53 -2.70
C ALA A 205 4.63 -21.01 -1.40
N GLN A 206 5.38 -21.54 -0.41
CA GLN A 206 4.79 -22.14 0.80
C GLN A 206 3.97 -21.18 1.67
N ASN A 207 4.22 -19.87 1.55
CA ASN A 207 3.48 -18.83 2.29
C ASN A 207 2.25 -18.32 1.52
N PHE A 208 1.90 -18.91 0.37
CA PHE A 208 0.67 -18.66 -0.38
C PHE A 208 -0.38 -19.73 -0.07
N SER A 209 -1.67 -19.40 -0.23
CA SER A 209 -2.72 -20.38 0.01
C SER A 209 -2.73 -21.48 -1.05
N GLU A 210 -3.06 -22.70 -0.62
CA GLU A 210 -3.14 -23.88 -1.50
C GLU A 210 -4.15 -23.69 -2.64
N GLU A 211 -5.20 -22.89 -2.41
CA GLU A 211 -6.20 -22.55 -3.44
C GLU A 211 -5.56 -21.95 -4.69
N PHE A 212 -4.59 -21.03 -4.53
CA PHE A 212 -3.94 -20.38 -5.67
C PHE A 212 -2.80 -21.22 -6.26
N THR A 213 -2.06 -21.96 -5.44
CA THR A 213 -0.94 -22.77 -5.94
C THR A 213 -1.41 -24.02 -6.68
N GLN A 214 -2.64 -24.49 -6.42
CA GLN A 214 -3.26 -25.61 -7.14
C GLN A 214 -4.09 -25.18 -8.35
N GLN A 215 -4.33 -23.88 -8.55
CA GLN A 215 -5.05 -23.38 -9.72
C GLN A 215 -4.25 -23.66 -11.00
N ALA A 216 -4.92 -24.25 -11.99
CA ALA A 216 -4.34 -24.43 -13.30
C ALA A 216 -4.05 -23.04 -13.90
N ILE A 217 -2.80 -22.82 -14.34
CA ILE A 217 -2.45 -21.63 -15.11
C ILE A 217 -3.29 -21.64 -16.37
N ILE A 218 -4.23 -20.70 -16.48
CA ILE A 218 -5.01 -20.51 -17.69
C ILE A 218 -4.08 -19.81 -18.69
N PRO A 219 -3.59 -20.47 -19.75
CA PRO A 219 -2.83 -19.79 -20.78
C PRO A 219 -3.68 -18.68 -21.39
N ASP A 220 -3.04 -17.60 -21.81
CA ASP A 220 -3.64 -16.40 -22.41
C ASP A 220 -4.95 -16.72 -23.16
N SER A 221 -6.00 -15.96 -22.85
CA SER A 221 -7.38 -16.27 -23.25
C SER A 221 -7.47 -16.56 -24.75
N GLN A 222 -7.65 -17.83 -25.11
CA GLN A 222 -7.89 -18.20 -26.51
C GLN A 222 -9.20 -17.56 -26.94
N GLY A 223 -9.11 -16.53 -27.79
CA GLY A 223 -10.28 -15.76 -28.23
C GLY A 223 -10.35 -14.33 -27.70
N LEU A 224 -9.23 -13.68 -27.40
CA LEU A 224 -9.17 -12.22 -27.32
C LEU A 224 -9.84 -11.62 -28.57
N VAL A 225 -11.06 -11.12 -28.40
CA VAL A 225 -11.74 -10.35 -29.42
C VAL A 225 -10.87 -9.11 -29.65
N PRO A 226 -10.43 -8.82 -30.88
CA PRO A 226 -9.65 -7.63 -31.15
C PRO A 226 -10.41 -6.42 -30.58
N PHE A 227 -9.85 -5.78 -29.56
CA PHE A 227 -10.42 -4.58 -28.96
C PHE A 227 -10.38 -3.47 -30.01
N ASN A 228 -11.45 -3.31 -30.78
CA ASN A 228 -11.56 -2.28 -31.80
C ASN A 228 -12.02 -0.97 -31.16
N THR A 229 -11.20 -0.43 -30.26
CA THR A 229 -11.40 0.92 -29.74
C THR A 229 -10.63 1.91 -30.60
N LYS A 230 -11.34 2.83 -31.25
CA LYS A 230 -10.75 4.05 -31.85
C LYS A 230 -9.96 4.87 -30.82
N GLN A 231 -10.17 4.61 -29.53
CA GLN A 231 -9.46 5.21 -28.41
C GLN A 231 -8.21 4.41 -28.09
N ARG A 232 -7.05 5.09 -28.10
CA ARG A 232 -5.75 4.55 -27.66
C ARG A 232 -5.70 4.47 -26.13
N LEU A 233 -6.54 3.61 -25.53
CA LEU A 233 -6.76 3.52 -24.09
C LEU A 233 -5.47 3.24 -23.28
N PHE A 234 -4.55 2.46 -23.84
CA PHE A 234 -3.27 2.08 -23.21
C PHE A 234 -2.08 2.88 -23.73
N ARG A 235 -2.32 4.05 -24.34
CA ARG A 235 -1.23 4.95 -24.69
C ARG A 235 -0.47 5.32 -23.42
N ASP A 236 0.86 5.34 -23.50
CA ASP A 236 1.76 5.67 -22.39
C ASP A 236 1.75 4.66 -21.22
N TYR A 237 1.25 3.44 -21.45
CA TYR A 237 1.30 2.34 -20.47
C TYR A 237 2.69 1.70 -20.33
N SER A 238 3.46 1.62 -21.42
CA SER A 238 4.79 1.00 -21.40
C SER A 238 5.78 1.83 -20.59
N TYR A 239 6.40 1.22 -19.59
CA TYR A 239 7.39 1.84 -18.71
C TYR A 239 8.52 0.86 -18.37
N ILE A 240 9.75 1.35 -18.29
CA ILE A 240 10.91 0.62 -17.78
C ILE A 240 11.55 1.50 -16.70
N ALA A 241 11.67 0.96 -15.50
CA ALA A 241 12.23 1.72 -14.39
C ALA A 241 13.73 1.97 -14.60
N PRO A 242 14.24 3.21 -14.41
CA PRO A 242 15.62 3.57 -14.72
C PRO A 242 16.69 2.68 -14.08
N GLN A 243 16.44 2.16 -12.89
CA GLN A 243 17.37 1.27 -12.18
C GLN A 243 17.67 -0.03 -12.95
N TYR A 244 16.76 -0.48 -13.82
CA TYR A 244 16.95 -1.67 -14.64
C TYR A 244 17.55 -1.35 -16.03
N LEU A 245 17.61 -0.09 -16.43
CA LEU A 245 18.20 0.30 -17.72
C LEU A 245 19.73 0.08 -17.71
N HIS A 246 20.41 0.37 -16.60
CA HIS A 246 21.87 0.28 -16.49
C HIS A 246 22.43 -1.15 -16.33
N GLN A 247 21.59 -2.13 -15.97
CA GLN A 247 22.05 -3.52 -15.85
C GLN A 247 22.33 -4.17 -17.22
N THR A 248 21.74 -3.63 -18.30
CA THR A 248 21.87 -4.21 -19.65
C THR A 248 23.12 -3.80 -20.43
N GLU A 249 23.87 -2.79 -19.97
CA GLU A 249 25.07 -2.30 -20.70
C GLU A 249 26.36 -3.02 -20.30
N CYS A 250 26.41 -3.67 -19.12
CA CYS A 250 27.65 -4.28 -18.59
C CYS A 250 27.94 -5.71 -19.08
N ASP A 251 27.00 -6.38 -19.76
CA ASP A 251 27.16 -7.78 -20.19
C ASP A 251 27.85 -7.98 -21.55
N THR A 252 28.55 -6.99 -22.08
CA THR A 252 29.34 -7.13 -23.32
C THR A 252 30.83 -7.35 -23.06
N GLY A 253 31.16 -8.45 -22.38
CA GLY A 253 32.51 -9.04 -22.33
C GLY A 253 32.78 -10.01 -23.48
N PRO A 254 34.03 -10.19 -23.96
CA PRO A 254 34.31 -10.80 -25.25
C PRO A 254 34.26 -12.34 -25.18
N SER A 255 33.21 -12.96 -25.75
CA SER A 255 33.18 -14.41 -25.96
C SER A 255 33.65 -14.77 -27.37
N THR A 256 34.60 -15.68 -27.41
CA THR A 256 35.32 -16.18 -28.58
C THR A 256 34.46 -17.12 -29.43
N SER A 257 34.55 -16.93 -30.75
CA SER A 257 34.32 -17.89 -31.85
C SER A 257 33.25 -19.00 -31.70
N ARG A 258 32.16 -18.94 -32.50
CA ARG A 258 31.98 -19.72 -33.75
C ARG A 258 30.57 -19.62 -34.36
N ARG A 259 30.58 -19.65 -35.70
CA ARG A 259 29.52 -19.99 -36.67
C ARG A 259 28.43 -18.96 -36.98
N ARG A 260 28.77 -18.16 -38.01
CA ARG A 260 27.87 -17.57 -39.00
C ARG A 260 26.73 -18.52 -39.41
N ARG A 261 25.49 -18.10 -39.19
CA ARG A 261 24.38 -18.32 -40.11
C ARG A 261 23.78 -16.95 -40.46
N LYS A 262 23.72 -16.66 -41.76
CA LYS A 262 23.17 -15.42 -42.32
C LYS A 262 21.64 -15.49 -42.27
N SER A 263 21.02 -14.50 -41.64
CA SER A 263 19.61 -14.13 -41.83
C SER A 263 19.54 -12.61 -41.98
N PRO A 264 18.72 -12.05 -42.88
CA PRO A 264 18.82 -10.66 -43.31
C PRO A 264 18.32 -9.68 -42.23
N ARG A 265 19.13 -8.64 -41.99
CA ARG A 265 18.83 -7.52 -41.10
C ARG A 265 17.62 -6.73 -41.60
N ARG A 266 16.60 -6.54 -40.75
CA ARG A 266 15.84 -5.27 -40.71
C ARG A 266 16.46 -4.42 -39.60
N SER A 267 17.05 -3.30 -39.98
CA SER A 267 17.59 -2.29 -39.06
C SER A 267 16.44 -1.63 -38.30
N VAL A 268 16.31 -1.94 -37.01
CA VAL A 268 15.56 -1.08 -36.08
C VAL A 268 16.56 -0.07 -35.54
N LEU A 269 16.40 1.19 -35.92
CA LEU A 269 17.17 2.29 -35.35
C LEU A 269 16.86 2.38 -33.84
N PRO A 270 17.85 2.59 -32.97
CA PRO A 270 17.58 2.77 -31.55
C PRO A 270 16.74 4.03 -31.35
N ILE A 271 15.60 3.86 -30.69
CA ILE A 271 14.73 4.98 -30.28
C ILE A 271 15.53 5.79 -29.26
N ARG A 272 15.88 7.01 -29.64
CA ARG A 272 16.55 7.97 -28.77
C ARG A 272 15.54 8.41 -27.71
N VAL A 273 15.57 7.78 -26.53
CA VAL A 273 14.77 8.19 -25.39
C VAL A 273 15.34 9.49 -24.84
N GLN A 274 14.59 10.59 -24.95
CA GLN A 274 14.94 11.82 -24.24
C GLN A 274 14.57 11.64 -22.76
N PRO A 275 15.48 11.93 -21.82
CA PRO A 275 15.12 11.96 -20.41
C PRO A 275 14.09 13.08 -20.17
N TYR A 276 13.04 12.76 -19.41
CA TYR A 276 12.02 13.70 -18.96
C TYR A 276 12.69 14.89 -18.25
N ARG A 277 12.55 16.09 -18.82
CA ARG A 277 12.74 17.34 -18.08
C ARG A 277 11.46 17.60 -17.29
N LEU A 278 11.57 17.67 -15.96
CA LEU A 278 10.56 18.32 -15.12
C LEU A 278 10.33 19.73 -15.67
N VAL A 279 9.18 19.94 -16.30
CA VAL A 279 8.74 21.25 -16.76
C VAL A 279 8.42 22.07 -15.52
N ARG A 280 9.38 22.89 -15.08
CA ARG A 280 9.08 24.05 -14.23
C ARG A 280 8.50 25.11 -15.16
N ASP A 281 7.18 25.22 -15.19
CA ASP A 281 6.52 26.32 -15.90
C ASP A 281 6.94 27.65 -15.26
N LYS A 282 7.65 28.46 -16.05
CA LYS A 282 7.80 29.89 -15.81
C LYS A 282 6.46 30.54 -16.17
N ALA A 283 5.88 31.27 -15.22
CA ALA A 283 4.76 32.15 -15.47
C ALA A 283 5.07 33.15 -16.61
N PRO A 284 4.13 33.44 -17.53
CA PRO A 284 4.30 34.53 -18.46
C PRO A 284 4.04 35.85 -17.75
N ALA A 285 4.98 36.79 -17.95
CA ALA A 285 4.79 38.19 -17.62
C ALA A 285 3.87 38.84 -18.65
N SER A 286 2.80 39.47 -18.16
CA SER A 286 2.17 40.68 -18.70
C SER A 286 1.22 41.22 -17.65
#